data_AF-Q88GN7-F1
#
_entry.id   AF-Q88GN7-F1
#
_cell.length_a   1.000
_cell.length_b   1.000
_cell.length_c   1.000
_cell.angle_alpha   90.00
_cell.angle_beta   90.00
_cell.angle_gamma   90.00
#
_symmetry.space_group_name_H-M   'P 1'
#
loop_
_entity.id
_entity.type
_entity.pdbx_description
1 polymer ?
#
loop_
_entity_poly.entity_id
_entity_poly.type
_entity_poly.pdbx_seq_one_letter_code
_entity_poly.pdbx_strand_id
1 'polypeptide(L)'
;MTAPPLSSWLQVPARRGIRMTTSSLFHLEHRDLELYDAPNYVVLSCLQWKSPALDVMPVAGKQHFAVMFDTMLEQGLVNFLEKVHSHGGLPAVKLVAAHDHQILVFVDSQVASSAVPLLESAWTQAIQSDGNHAWTVNFASVDELRSGRSDFEFSTIAENILDRHDLGLSEFKDFQRHTLITYEALDDSRNCDAASVFHDRLVDAHTRRSDKSFLKLGKPSENVQTSDDERPVDVTYDEMAKRVITTVACVHALSLCGIRFLEMRLMQVGAQFTSYLENQCWFFCRSKASPSLSVQIPKFCAEIIAKHVKLNGLSESDYLFQSTKYPGKPMTEREFQGIYRSWVLAVGGKDLLTKHDAHKKILLSQSRFMQIALATELPTGHVPARHLEQYLALVDASSVAADHDAKDEDKPS
;
A
#
# COMPACT_ATOMS: atom_id res chain seq x y z
N MET A 1 40.91 46.71 10.55
CA MET A 1 39.96 45.59 10.44
C MET A 1 39.79 45.31 8.96
N THR A 2 40.53 44.32 8.45
CA THR A 2 40.57 43.91 7.04
C THR A 2 39.60 42.75 6.83
N ALA A 3 38.69 42.89 5.87
CA ALA A 3 37.77 41.82 5.47
C ALA A 3 38.57 40.62 4.92
N PRO A 4 38.17 39.37 5.22
CA PRO A 4 38.84 38.19 4.71
C PRO A 4 38.51 37.98 3.21
N PRO A 5 39.41 37.33 2.44
CA PRO A 5 39.23 37.14 1.01
C PRO A 5 38.24 36.00 0.69
N LEU A 6 37.36 36.26 -0.28
CA LEU A 6 36.30 35.39 -0.81
C LEU A 6 36.78 34.15 -1.61
N SER A 7 37.97 33.61 -1.35
CA SER A 7 38.59 32.58 -2.21
C SER A 7 38.76 31.19 -1.57
N SER A 8 38.04 30.86 -0.49
CA SER A 8 38.18 29.54 0.18
C SER A 8 37.16 28.48 -0.25
N TRP A 9 36.34 28.71 -1.29
CA TRP A 9 35.21 27.83 -1.66
C TRP A 9 35.47 26.87 -2.85
N LEU A 10 36.70 26.76 -3.36
CA LEU A 10 37.01 25.93 -4.54
C LEU A 10 37.86 24.69 -4.21
N GLN A 11 37.41 23.86 -3.27
CA GLN A 11 37.81 22.46 -3.23
C GLN A 11 36.56 21.59 -3.32
N VAL A 12 36.28 21.11 -4.54
CA VAL A 12 35.15 20.22 -4.84
C VAL A 12 35.60 18.77 -4.54
N PRO A 13 35.10 18.11 -3.48
CA PRO A 13 35.33 16.69 -3.31
C PRO A 13 34.65 15.91 -4.44
N ALA A 14 35.36 14.90 -4.96
CA ALA A 14 34.87 14.02 -6.02
C ALA A 14 33.48 13.44 -5.69
N ARG A 15 32.57 13.51 -6.66
CA ARG A 15 31.18 13.00 -6.62
C ARG A 15 31.16 11.52 -6.24
N ARG A 16 31.14 11.19 -4.95
CA ARG A 16 30.74 9.87 -4.48
C ARG A 16 29.22 9.80 -4.62
N GLY A 17 28.75 8.80 -5.39
CA GLY A 17 27.32 8.54 -5.54
C GLY A 17 26.68 8.41 -4.16
N ILE A 18 25.81 9.36 -3.82
CA ILE A 18 25.08 9.34 -2.56
C ILE A 18 24.06 8.21 -2.67
N ARG A 19 24.33 7.10 -1.96
CA ARG A 19 23.33 6.08 -1.65
C ARG A 19 22.33 6.74 -0.71
N MET A 20 21.16 7.08 -1.23
CA MET A 20 20.03 7.44 -0.41
C MET A 20 19.64 6.16 0.34
N THR A 21 19.84 6.13 1.66
CA THR A 21 19.36 5.05 2.51
C THR A 21 17.84 5.03 2.38
N THR A 22 17.31 3.87 1.99
CA THR A 22 15.92 3.71 1.57
C THR A 22 15.00 3.93 2.76
N SER A 23 14.22 5.01 2.75
CA SER A 23 13.05 5.14 3.62
C SER A 23 12.09 3.97 3.37
N SER A 24 11.49 3.45 4.45
CA SER A 24 10.48 2.40 4.32
C SER A 24 9.10 2.96 3.94
N LEU A 25 8.89 4.27 4.16
CA LEU A 25 7.62 4.97 3.94
C LEU A 25 7.61 5.79 2.65
N PHE A 26 8.76 6.36 2.27
CA PHE A 26 8.89 7.21 1.10
C PHE A 26 9.46 6.45 -0.09
N HIS A 27 8.78 6.57 -1.22
CA HIS A 27 9.26 6.11 -2.51
C HIS A 27 9.89 7.28 -3.26
N LEU A 28 11.10 7.09 -3.78
CA LEU A 28 11.77 8.09 -4.62
C LEU A 28 11.16 8.05 -6.03
N GLU A 29 10.51 9.13 -6.43
CA GLU A 29 9.89 9.26 -7.76
C GLU A 29 10.83 9.97 -8.74
N HIS A 30 11.46 11.04 -8.28
CA HIS A 30 12.35 11.85 -9.10
C HIS A 30 13.54 12.34 -8.29
N ARG A 31 14.68 12.47 -8.97
CA ARG A 31 15.91 12.98 -8.38
C ARG A 31 16.62 13.83 -9.42
N ASP A 32 16.56 15.13 -9.21
CA ASP A 32 17.40 16.06 -9.95
C ASP A 32 18.56 16.48 -9.05
N LEU A 33 19.74 16.09 -9.49
CA LEU A 33 20.99 16.64 -9.01
C LEU A 33 21.48 17.50 -10.16
N GLU A 34 21.49 18.83 -10.03
CA GLU A 34 22.46 19.75 -10.66
C GLU A 34 21.96 21.19 -10.87
N LEU A 35 22.79 22.14 -10.42
CA LEU A 35 23.53 23.16 -11.18
C LEU A 35 24.54 23.77 -10.19
N TYR A 36 25.67 24.34 -10.66
CA TYR A 36 26.58 25.09 -9.76
C TYR A 36 25.75 26.21 -9.08
N ASP A 37 25.83 26.29 -7.75
CA ASP A 37 25.12 27.27 -6.88
C ASP A 37 23.59 27.12 -6.71
N ALA A 38 22.99 25.95 -7.02
CA ALA A 38 21.58 25.69 -6.75
C ALA A 38 21.37 24.58 -5.70
N PRO A 39 20.34 24.66 -4.83
CA PRO A 39 19.96 23.56 -3.95
C PRO A 39 19.56 22.33 -4.78
N ASN A 40 19.94 21.16 -4.28
CA ASN A 40 19.50 19.89 -4.83
C ASN A 40 18.05 19.62 -4.40
N TYR A 41 17.32 18.78 -5.15
CA TYR A 41 16.00 18.35 -4.71
C TYR A 41 15.66 16.92 -5.13
N VAL A 42 14.73 16.33 -4.38
CA VAL A 42 14.13 15.03 -4.69
C VAL A 42 12.62 15.15 -4.62
N VAL A 43 11.92 14.34 -5.41
CA VAL A 43 10.47 14.16 -5.27
C VAL A 43 10.22 12.80 -4.66
N LEU A 44 9.55 12.82 -3.52
CA LEU A 44 9.17 11.64 -2.76
C LEU A 44 7.66 11.43 -2.86
N SER A 45 7.24 10.17 -2.78
CA SER A 45 5.84 9.82 -2.64
C SER A 45 5.59 8.91 -1.44
N CYS A 46 4.39 9.03 -0.87
CA CYS A 46 3.91 8.14 0.18
C CYS A 46 2.38 8.01 0.13
N LEU A 47 1.86 7.06 0.89
CA LEU A 47 0.42 6.96 1.11
C LEU A 47 -0.01 7.86 2.28
N GLN A 48 -1.15 8.52 2.11
CA GLN A 48 -1.79 9.36 3.11
C GLN A 48 -3.25 8.99 3.30
N TRP A 49 -3.72 9.11 4.53
CA TRP A 49 -5.11 8.83 4.92
C TRP A 49 -5.84 10.05 5.47
N LYS A 50 -5.19 11.20 5.36
CA LYS A 50 -5.77 12.48 5.72
C LYS A 50 -5.83 13.33 4.47
N SER A 51 -6.91 14.11 4.35
CA SER A 51 -7.03 15.14 3.32
C SER A 51 -6.06 16.29 3.61
N PRO A 52 -5.86 17.24 2.69
CA PRO A 52 -5.13 18.47 2.99
C PRO A 52 -5.74 19.29 4.15
N ALA A 53 -7.04 19.13 4.40
CA ALA A 53 -7.73 19.70 5.57
C ALA A 53 -7.56 18.86 6.85
N LEU A 54 -6.77 17.78 6.80
CA LEU A 54 -6.47 16.83 7.86
C LEU A 54 -7.64 15.94 8.29
N ASP A 55 -8.72 15.93 7.51
CA ASP A 55 -9.85 15.02 7.69
C ASP A 55 -9.46 13.60 7.30
N VAL A 56 -9.96 12.61 8.03
CA VAL A 56 -9.81 11.21 7.68
C VAL A 56 -10.44 10.90 6.31
N MET A 57 -9.68 10.24 5.44
CA MET A 57 -10.14 9.78 4.14
C MET A 57 -10.56 8.30 4.16
N PRO A 58 -11.63 7.93 3.43
CA PRO A 58 -12.07 6.54 3.32
C PRO A 58 -11.12 5.68 2.48
N VAL A 59 -10.31 6.30 1.62
CA VAL A 59 -9.34 5.66 0.73
C VAL A 59 -8.02 6.42 0.85
N ALA A 60 -6.90 5.70 0.78
CA ALA A 60 -5.58 6.32 0.75
C ALA A 60 -5.43 7.23 -0.47
N GLY A 61 -4.86 8.41 -0.29
CA GLY A 61 -4.30 9.20 -1.38
C GLY A 61 -2.80 8.91 -1.54
N LYS A 62 -2.28 9.14 -2.74
CA LYS A 62 -0.83 9.18 -2.99
C LYS A 62 -0.38 10.64 -2.89
N GLN A 63 0.38 10.93 -1.84
CA GLN A 63 1.00 12.23 -1.64
C GLN A 63 2.32 12.27 -2.39
N HIS A 64 2.51 13.25 -3.25
CA HIS A 64 3.81 13.62 -3.81
C HIS A 64 4.28 14.92 -3.16
N PHE A 65 5.52 14.97 -2.71
CA PHE A 65 6.11 16.18 -2.17
C PHE A 65 7.58 16.25 -2.53
N ALA A 66 8.09 17.46 -2.71
CA ALA A 66 9.50 17.69 -2.98
C ALA A 66 10.26 18.05 -1.71
N VAL A 67 11.54 17.67 -1.66
CA VAL A 67 12.47 18.06 -0.59
C VAL A 67 13.70 18.70 -1.22
N MET A 68 13.91 19.99 -0.96
CA MET A 68 15.11 20.74 -1.32
C MET A 68 16.14 20.67 -0.20
N PHE A 69 17.41 20.52 -0.55
CA PHE A 69 18.54 20.40 0.38
C PHE A 69 19.85 20.89 -0.27
N ASP A 70 20.81 21.34 0.55
CA ASP A 70 22.04 21.97 0.03
C ASP A 70 23.00 20.97 -0.62
N THR A 71 23.51 20.04 0.18
CA THR A 71 24.62 19.16 -0.23
C THR A 71 24.15 17.72 -0.39
N MET A 72 23.62 17.13 0.67
CA MET A 72 23.14 15.75 0.70
C MET A 72 21.85 15.67 1.49
N LEU A 73 20.93 14.83 1.02
CA LEU A 73 19.74 14.50 1.79
C LEU A 73 20.14 13.66 2.99
N GLU A 74 20.20 14.28 4.17
CA GLU A 74 20.61 13.61 5.40
C GLU A 74 19.57 12.58 5.85
N GLN A 75 20.04 11.43 6.35
CA GLN A 75 19.13 10.42 6.92
C GLN A 75 18.35 10.96 8.12
N GLY A 76 18.92 11.92 8.87
CA GLY A 76 18.24 12.61 9.96
C GLY A 76 16.98 13.33 9.47
N LEU A 77 17.07 14.04 8.35
CA LEU A 77 15.92 14.71 7.74
C LEU A 77 14.88 13.70 7.24
N VAL A 78 15.30 12.60 6.61
CA VAL A 78 14.37 11.54 6.17
C VAL A 78 13.62 10.93 7.36
N ASN A 79 14.34 10.56 8.43
CA ASN A 79 13.74 10.02 9.65
C ASN A 79 12.78 11.03 10.31
N PHE A 80 13.14 12.31 10.30
CA PHE A 80 12.28 13.37 10.80
C PHE A 80 10.99 13.47 9.98
N LEU A 81 11.07 13.44 8.65
CA LEU A 81 9.90 13.44 7.78
C LEU A 81 9.02 12.20 7.97
N GLU A 82 9.59 11.03 8.26
CA GLU A 82 8.82 9.82 8.62
C GLU A 82 8.03 9.99 9.94
N LYS A 83 8.58 10.74 10.91
CA LYS A 83 7.86 11.11 12.14
C LYS A 83 6.74 12.09 11.84
N VAL A 84 7.00 13.12 11.04
CA VAL A 84 5.97 14.06 10.56
C VAL A 84 4.84 13.32 9.85
N HIS A 85 5.18 12.35 8.99
CA HIS A 85 4.21 11.47 8.33
C HIS A 85 3.31 10.76 9.37
N SER A 86 3.93 10.15 10.38
CA SER A 86 3.23 9.40 11.43
C SER A 86 2.29 10.26 12.27
N HIS A 87 2.62 11.54 12.46
CA HIS A 87 1.74 12.53 13.11
C HIS A 87 0.69 13.13 12.17
N GLY A 88 0.69 12.77 10.88
CA GLY A 88 -0.24 13.24 9.87
C GLY A 88 0.05 14.67 9.38
N GLY A 89 1.31 15.10 9.43
CA GLY A 89 1.76 16.44 9.05
C GLY A 89 2.10 16.65 7.57
N LEU A 90 2.00 15.62 6.73
CA LEU A 90 2.36 15.67 5.30
C LEU A 90 1.22 15.89 4.28
N PRO A 91 -0.06 15.58 4.52
CA PRO A 91 -1.12 15.68 3.49
C PRO A 91 -1.25 17.02 2.77
N ALA A 92 -0.93 18.11 3.47
CA ALA A 92 -1.02 19.48 2.96
C ALA A 92 0.27 19.96 2.29
N VAL A 93 1.36 19.21 2.38
CA VAL A 93 2.72 19.67 2.09
C VAL A 93 3.08 19.38 0.64
N LYS A 94 3.45 20.42 -0.12
CA LYS A 94 3.94 20.26 -1.49
C LYS A 94 5.45 20.26 -1.56
N LEU A 95 6.09 21.14 -0.80
CA LEU A 95 7.53 21.33 -0.85
C LEU A 95 8.08 21.55 0.55
N VAL A 96 9.21 20.92 0.83
CA VAL A 96 10.00 21.10 2.06
C VAL A 96 11.36 21.62 1.65
N ALA A 97 11.74 22.82 2.06
CA ALA A 97 13.08 23.33 1.88
C ALA A 97 13.86 23.21 3.19
N ALA A 98 14.90 22.39 3.20
CA ALA A 98 15.78 22.21 4.33
C ALA A 98 17.13 22.89 4.04
N HIS A 99 17.51 23.83 4.89
CA HIS A 99 18.79 24.54 4.84
C HIS A 99 19.33 24.64 6.27
N ASP A 100 20.56 24.17 6.49
CA ASP A 100 21.18 24.06 7.82
C ASP A 100 20.30 23.34 8.86
N HIS A 101 19.74 24.09 9.83
CA HIS A 101 18.84 23.61 10.89
C HIS A 101 17.43 24.17 10.77
N GLN A 102 17.10 24.73 9.60
CA GLN A 102 15.80 25.33 9.30
C GLN A 102 15.08 24.50 8.24
N ILE A 103 13.79 24.30 8.48
CA ILE A 103 12.88 23.66 7.53
C ILE A 103 11.77 24.65 7.23
N LEU A 104 11.65 25.05 5.97
CA LEU A 104 10.53 25.83 5.47
C LEU A 104 9.57 24.91 4.72
N VAL A 105 8.34 24.85 5.21
CA VAL A 105 7.28 23.96 4.70
C VAL A 105 6.31 24.77 3.86
N PHE A 106 6.24 24.47 2.57
CA PHE A 106 5.27 25.05 1.66
C PHE A 106 4.03 24.18 1.56
N VAL A 107 2.91 24.74 2.00
CA VAL A 107 1.61 24.06 2.02
C VAL A 107 0.74 24.47 0.84
N ASP A 108 -0.15 23.57 0.43
CA ASP A 108 -1.13 23.84 -0.62
C ASP A 108 -1.98 25.07 -0.27
N SER A 109 -2.26 25.92 -1.26
CA SER A 109 -3.08 27.11 -1.06
C SER A 109 -4.54 26.81 -0.78
N GLN A 110 -4.98 25.57 -1.04
CA GLN A 110 -6.31 25.10 -0.69
C GLN A 110 -6.47 24.69 0.78
N VAL A 111 -5.39 24.69 1.56
CA VAL A 111 -5.46 24.35 2.99
C VAL A 111 -6.26 25.41 3.72
N ALA A 112 -7.36 25.01 4.35
CA ALA A 112 -8.15 25.91 5.16
C ALA A 112 -7.29 26.49 6.30
N SER A 113 -7.46 27.79 6.60
CA SER A 113 -6.72 28.45 7.68
C SER A 113 -6.90 27.76 9.05
N SER A 114 -8.02 27.07 9.25
CA SER A 114 -8.30 26.26 10.45
C SER A 114 -7.46 24.98 10.55
N ALA A 115 -6.92 24.46 9.45
CA ALA A 115 -6.08 23.27 9.42
C ALA A 115 -4.59 23.58 9.70
N VAL A 116 -4.16 24.84 9.49
CA VAL A 116 -2.76 25.26 9.70
C VAL A 116 -2.28 25.02 11.13
N PRO A 117 -3.01 25.39 12.20
CA PRO A 117 -2.57 25.13 13.57
C PRO A 117 -2.43 23.63 13.90
N LEU A 118 -3.28 22.79 13.28
CA LEU A 118 -3.21 21.34 13.44
C LEU A 118 -1.99 20.76 12.73
N LEU A 119 -1.65 21.31 11.56
CA LEU A 119 -0.44 20.98 10.82
C LEU A 119 0.81 21.36 11.63
N GLU A 120 0.88 22.59 12.12
CA GLU A 120 1.97 23.08 12.98
C GLU A 120 2.13 22.21 14.23
N SER A 121 1.01 21.80 14.85
CA SER A 121 1.01 20.90 16.00
C SER A 121 1.61 19.54 15.66
N ALA A 122 1.25 18.94 14.51
CA ALA A 122 1.79 17.65 14.07
C ALA A 122 3.31 17.71 13.85
N TRP A 123 3.81 18.78 13.23
CA TRP A 123 5.26 18.99 13.05
C TRP A 123 5.96 19.25 14.38
N THR A 124 5.35 20.01 15.30
CA THR A 124 5.90 20.25 16.65
C THR A 124 6.04 18.94 17.43
N GLN A 125 5.05 18.04 17.35
CA GLN A 125 5.12 16.72 17.97
C GLN A 125 6.27 15.89 17.37
N ALA A 126 6.44 15.93 16.04
CA ALA A 126 7.56 15.26 15.39
C ALA A 126 8.91 15.78 15.89
N ILE A 127 9.09 17.10 16.07
CA ILE A 127 10.32 17.69 16.63
C ILE A 127 10.56 17.18 18.06
N GLN A 128 9.53 17.21 18.91
CA GLN A 128 9.62 16.72 20.29
C GLN A 128 10.01 15.23 20.37
N SER A 129 9.55 14.44 19.41
CA SER A 129 9.89 13.01 19.30
C SER A 129 11.26 12.73 18.66
N ASP A 130 11.88 13.73 18.01
CA ASP A 130 13.14 13.49 17.31
C ASP A 130 14.33 13.37 18.26
N GLY A 131 14.30 14.10 19.37
CA GLY A 131 15.27 14.02 20.49
C GLY A 131 16.72 14.40 20.15
N ASN A 132 17.08 14.39 18.87
CA ASN A 132 18.45 14.48 18.38
C ASN A 132 18.72 15.71 17.51
N HIS A 133 17.72 16.27 16.83
CA HIS A 133 17.91 17.45 15.97
C HIS A 133 17.01 18.62 16.39
N ALA A 134 17.62 19.79 16.55
CA ALA A 134 16.93 21.04 16.83
C ALA A 134 16.48 21.70 15.52
N TRP A 135 15.56 21.05 14.80
CA TRP A 135 14.96 21.64 13.60
C TRP A 135 14.06 22.82 13.99
N THR A 136 14.24 23.96 13.34
CA THR A 136 13.28 25.07 13.37
C THR A 136 12.39 24.96 12.16
N VAL A 137 11.08 24.81 12.37
CA VAL A 137 10.11 24.63 11.28
C VAL A 137 9.29 25.91 11.11
N ASN A 138 9.25 26.43 9.90
CA ASN A 138 8.42 27.55 9.48
C ASN A 138 7.46 27.09 8.37
N PHE A 139 6.31 27.75 8.27
CA PHE A 139 5.31 27.44 7.24
C PHE A 139 5.11 28.65 6.33
N ALA A 140 4.97 28.37 5.04
CA ALA A 140 4.59 29.35 4.02
C ALA A 140 3.54 28.72 3.10
N SER A 141 2.71 29.56 2.48
CA SER A 141 1.77 29.08 1.46
C SER A 141 2.43 29.07 0.08
N VAL A 142 2.03 28.14 -0.78
CA VAL A 142 2.45 28.15 -2.20
C VAL A 142 2.01 29.44 -2.91
N ASP A 143 0.89 30.05 -2.50
CA ASP A 143 0.45 31.33 -3.05
C ASP A 143 1.36 32.50 -2.66
N GLU A 144 1.90 32.50 -1.44
CA GLU A 144 2.85 33.51 -0.99
C GLU A 144 4.14 33.46 -1.81
N LEU A 145 4.65 32.25 -2.05
CA LEU A 145 5.78 31.99 -2.93
C LEU A 145 5.50 32.54 -4.34
N ARG A 146 4.40 32.09 -4.97
CA ARG A 146 3.99 32.51 -6.34
C ARG A 146 3.66 33.98 -6.49
N SER A 147 3.30 34.66 -5.40
CA SER A 147 3.02 36.10 -5.43
C SER A 147 4.26 36.96 -5.37
N GLY A 148 5.45 36.36 -5.22
CA GLY A 148 6.72 37.07 -5.02
C GLY A 148 6.81 37.77 -3.66
N ARG A 149 5.94 37.41 -2.70
CA ARG A 149 5.95 37.96 -1.34
C ARG A 149 6.79 37.15 -0.37
N SER A 150 7.17 35.93 -0.75
CA SER A 150 8.08 35.10 0.03
C SER A 150 9.48 35.70 0.04
N ASP A 151 10.09 35.74 1.22
CA ASP A 151 11.49 36.07 1.45
C ASP A 151 12.43 34.88 1.24
N PHE A 152 11.91 33.74 0.75
CA PHE A 152 12.70 32.55 0.47
C PHE A 152 13.69 32.78 -0.67
N GLU A 153 14.99 32.63 -0.37
CA GLU A 153 16.08 32.96 -1.28
C GLU A 153 16.08 32.13 -2.58
N PHE A 154 15.57 30.90 -2.52
CA PHE A 154 15.47 30.00 -3.68
C PHE A 154 14.06 29.97 -4.29
N SER A 155 13.30 31.06 -4.16
CA SER A 155 11.91 31.14 -4.62
C SER A 155 11.71 30.71 -6.08
N THR A 156 12.56 31.19 -7.00
CA THR A 156 12.50 30.82 -8.42
C THR A 156 12.68 29.33 -8.67
N ILE A 157 13.53 28.65 -7.87
CA ILE A 157 13.77 27.21 -8.01
C ILE A 157 12.58 26.44 -7.43
N ALA A 158 12.08 26.87 -6.27
CA ALA A 158 10.90 26.28 -5.66
C ALA A 158 9.66 26.36 -6.57
N GLU A 159 9.43 27.50 -7.22
CA GLU A 159 8.37 27.67 -8.22
C GLU A 159 8.54 26.71 -9.39
N ASN A 160 9.76 26.58 -9.91
CA ASN A 160 10.07 25.66 -11.00
C ASN A 160 9.77 24.20 -10.63
N ILE A 161 10.13 23.78 -9.42
CA ILE A 161 9.82 22.45 -8.89
C ILE A 161 8.30 22.25 -8.81
N LEU A 162 7.56 23.23 -8.26
CA LEU A 162 6.11 23.19 -8.13
C LEU A 162 5.37 23.14 -9.48
N ASP A 163 5.95 23.73 -10.53
CA ASP A 163 5.34 23.76 -11.86
C ASP A 163 5.71 22.53 -12.71
N ARG A 164 6.87 21.91 -12.45
CA ARG A 164 7.33 20.71 -13.17
C ARG A 164 6.71 19.41 -12.66
N HIS A 165 6.31 19.37 -11.40
CA HIS A 165 5.85 18.15 -10.75
C HIS A 165 4.41 18.29 -10.26
N ASP A 166 3.63 17.22 -10.40
CA ASP A 166 2.29 17.13 -9.83
C ASP A 166 2.37 16.84 -8.31
N LEU A 167 2.74 17.87 -7.54
CA LEU A 167 2.92 17.80 -6.09
C LEU A 167 1.58 18.02 -5.37
N GLY A 168 1.42 17.33 -4.24
CA GLY A 168 0.20 17.32 -3.45
C GLY A 168 -0.44 15.94 -3.35
N LEU A 169 -1.66 15.93 -2.83
CA LEU A 169 -2.43 14.70 -2.64
C LEU A 169 -3.20 14.36 -3.91
N SER A 170 -2.90 13.19 -4.48
CA SER A 170 -3.60 12.64 -5.63
C SER A 170 -4.38 11.38 -5.23
N GLU A 171 -5.45 11.07 -5.96
CA GLU A 171 -6.15 9.80 -5.77
C GLU A 171 -5.19 8.63 -6.06
N PHE A 172 -5.10 7.67 -5.14
CA PHE A 172 -4.24 6.51 -5.32
C PHE A 172 -4.85 5.53 -6.34
N LYS A 173 -4.62 5.81 -7.62
CA LYS A 173 -5.16 5.03 -8.75
C LYS A 173 -4.44 3.70 -8.97
N ASP A 174 -3.17 3.57 -8.57
CA ASP A 174 -2.34 2.40 -8.92
C ASP A 174 -2.77 1.10 -8.23
N PHE A 175 -3.37 1.21 -7.06
CA PHE A 175 -3.84 0.03 -6.35
C PHE A 175 -5.11 -0.56 -6.98
N GLN A 176 -5.98 0.34 -7.45
CA GLN A 176 -7.10 -0.04 -8.30
C GLN A 176 -6.58 -0.56 -9.62
N ARG A 177 -5.61 0.09 -10.29
CA ARG A 177 -5.08 -0.36 -11.58
C ARG A 177 -4.36 -1.70 -11.54
N HIS A 178 -3.54 -2.08 -10.57
CA HIS A 178 -2.96 -3.44 -10.60
C HIS A 178 -4.01 -4.53 -10.37
N THR A 179 -4.98 -4.26 -9.50
CA THR A 179 -6.10 -5.18 -9.23
C THR A 179 -7.09 -5.22 -10.40
N LEU A 180 -7.35 -4.07 -11.04
CA LEU A 180 -8.20 -3.89 -12.22
C LEU A 180 -7.51 -4.39 -13.49
N ILE A 181 -6.22 -4.14 -13.71
CA ILE A 181 -5.45 -4.71 -14.84
C ILE A 181 -5.45 -6.23 -14.73
N THR A 182 -5.34 -6.80 -13.53
CA THR A 182 -5.51 -8.25 -13.31
C THR A 182 -6.95 -8.71 -13.60
N TYR A 183 -7.93 -7.81 -13.54
CA TYR A 183 -9.36 -8.10 -13.68
C TYR A 183 -9.93 -7.85 -15.09
N GLU A 184 -9.60 -6.71 -15.71
CA GLU A 184 -9.83 -6.33 -17.11
C GLU A 184 -9.13 -7.34 -18.03
N ALA A 185 -7.92 -7.78 -17.66
CA ALA A 185 -7.24 -8.95 -18.23
C ALA A 185 -8.11 -10.22 -18.33
N LEU A 186 -9.01 -10.44 -17.36
CA LEU A 186 -9.87 -11.64 -17.32
C LEU A 186 -11.15 -11.48 -18.14
N ASP A 187 -11.60 -10.25 -18.39
CA ASP A 187 -12.74 -9.96 -19.27
C ASP A 187 -12.29 -9.89 -20.73
N ASP A 188 -11.17 -9.23 -21.00
CA ASP A 188 -10.56 -9.12 -22.33
C ASP A 188 -9.52 -10.21 -22.58
N SER A 189 -9.95 -11.47 -22.58
CA SER A 189 -9.12 -12.64 -22.89
C SER A 189 -8.56 -12.66 -24.33
N ARG A 190 -8.58 -11.54 -25.04
CA ARG A 190 -8.17 -11.41 -26.44
C ARG A 190 -7.07 -10.38 -26.69
N ASN A 191 -6.64 -9.53 -25.72
CA ASN A 191 -5.79 -8.39 -26.13
C ASN A 191 -4.79 -7.77 -25.14
N CYS A 192 -4.35 -8.42 -24.06
CA CYS A 192 -3.32 -7.85 -23.18
C CYS A 192 -2.16 -8.83 -22.87
N ASP A 193 -0.95 -8.51 -23.30
CA ASP A 193 0.25 -9.34 -23.05
C ASP A 193 0.57 -9.46 -21.54
N ALA A 194 0.31 -8.41 -20.76
CA ALA A 194 0.55 -8.41 -19.31
C ALA A 194 -0.41 -9.35 -18.55
N ALA A 195 -1.65 -9.45 -19.03
CA ALA A 195 -2.66 -10.38 -18.53
C ALA A 195 -2.20 -11.82 -18.70
N SER A 196 -1.71 -12.16 -19.89
CA SER A 196 -1.20 -13.50 -20.21
C SER A 196 -0.02 -13.86 -19.34
N VAL A 197 0.94 -12.95 -19.15
CA VAL A 197 2.12 -13.23 -18.30
C VAL A 197 1.73 -13.44 -16.83
N PHE A 198 0.81 -12.65 -16.29
CA PHE A 198 0.34 -12.85 -14.93
C PHE A 198 -0.47 -14.15 -14.80
N HIS A 199 -1.35 -14.43 -15.77
CA HIS A 199 -2.09 -15.67 -15.88
C HIS A 199 -1.15 -16.87 -15.88
N ASP A 200 -0.17 -16.89 -16.78
CA ASP A 200 0.82 -17.96 -16.92
C ASP A 200 1.60 -18.14 -15.62
N ARG A 201 2.01 -17.05 -14.96
CA ARG A 201 2.70 -17.13 -13.65
C ARG A 201 1.82 -17.68 -12.55
N LEU A 202 0.56 -17.26 -12.47
CA LEU A 202 -0.37 -17.72 -11.44
C LEU A 202 -0.72 -19.20 -11.64
N VAL A 203 -0.97 -19.58 -12.89
CA VAL A 203 -1.24 -20.96 -13.31
C VAL A 203 -0.01 -21.84 -13.08
N ASP A 204 1.18 -21.39 -13.45
CA ASP A 204 2.45 -22.09 -13.21
C ASP A 204 2.72 -22.24 -11.70
N ALA A 205 2.51 -21.18 -10.92
CA ALA A 205 2.63 -21.23 -9.45
C ALA A 205 1.62 -22.22 -8.83
N HIS A 206 0.41 -22.30 -9.35
CA HIS A 206 -0.60 -23.25 -8.89
C HIS A 206 -0.34 -24.70 -9.34
N THR A 207 0.06 -24.91 -10.59
CA THR A 207 0.30 -26.23 -11.17
C THR A 207 1.58 -26.88 -10.61
N ARG A 208 2.67 -26.12 -10.43
CA ARG A 208 3.90 -26.63 -9.77
C ARG A 208 3.67 -27.13 -8.35
N ARG A 209 2.62 -26.63 -7.68
CA ARG A 209 2.33 -26.92 -6.28
C ARG A 209 1.21 -27.92 -6.07
N SER A 210 0.39 -28.15 -7.09
CA SER A 210 -0.45 -29.33 -7.13
C SER A 210 0.46 -30.56 -7.17
N ASP A 211 0.85 -31.06 -5.98
CA ASP A 211 0.92 -32.51 -5.75
C ASP A 211 -0.21 -33.11 -6.58
N LYS A 212 0.10 -34.08 -7.45
CA LYS A 212 -0.76 -34.70 -8.51
C LYS A 212 -2.23 -35.01 -8.14
N SER A 213 -2.63 -34.75 -6.90
CA SER A 213 -3.96 -34.66 -6.31
C SER A 213 -4.88 -33.50 -6.77
N PHE A 214 -4.41 -32.31 -7.17
CA PHE A 214 -5.34 -31.21 -7.50
C PHE A 214 -5.99 -31.39 -8.88
N LEU A 215 -5.27 -31.97 -9.84
CA LEU A 215 -5.84 -32.42 -11.12
C LEU A 215 -6.69 -33.71 -11.00
N LYS A 216 -6.88 -34.24 -9.79
CA LYS A 216 -7.95 -35.23 -9.49
C LYS A 216 -9.20 -34.54 -8.94
N LEU A 217 -9.49 -33.33 -9.38
CA LEU A 217 -10.80 -32.70 -9.23
C LEU A 217 -11.79 -33.51 -10.08
N GLY A 218 -12.46 -34.47 -9.42
CA GLY A 218 -13.69 -35.11 -9.88
C GLY A 218 -13.56 -36.06 -11.07
N LYS A 219 -13.02 -37.27 -10.86
CA LYS A 219 -13.74 -38.41 -11.44
C LYS A 219 -15.01 -38.55 -10.59
N PRO A 220 -16.22 -38.51 -11.19
CA PRO A 220 -17.45 -38.80 -10.46
C PRO A 220 -17.28 -40.14 -9.73
N SER A 221 -17.75 -40.21 -8.49
CA SER A 221 -17.83 -41.47 -7.76
C SER A 221 -18.61 -42.47 -8.62
N GLU A 222 -17.96 -43.53 -9.09
CA GLU A 222 -18.52 -44.58 -9.98
C GLU A 222 -19.67 -45.40 -9.37
N ASN A 223 -20.24 -45.01 -8.23
CA ASN A 223 -21.25 -45.79 -7.51
C ASN A 223 -22.65 -45.18 -7.46
N VAL A 224 -23.01 -44.32 -8.42
CA VAL A 224 -24.40 -43.93 -8.64
C VAL A 224 -24.82 -44.36 -10.04
N GLN A 225 -25.46 -45.53 -10.12
CA GLN A 225 -26.24 -45.94 -11.28
C GLN A 225 -27.48 -45.04 -11.38
N THR A 226 -27.31 -43.85 -11.96
CA THR A 226 -28.43 -43.06 -12.47
C THR A 226 -28.41 -43.14 -14.00
N SER A 227 -29.56 -43.49 -14.53
CA SER A 227 -29.89 -43.71 -15.92
C SER A 227 -29.36 -42.65 -16.87
N ASP A 228 -28.80 -43.14 -17.98
CA ASP A 228 -28.62 -42.58 -19.31
C ASP A 228 -28.82 -41.07 -19.54
N ASP A 229 -27.71 -40.49 -20.02
CA ASP A 229 -27.62 -39.47 -21.09
C ASP A 229 -27.31 -38.00 -20.75
N GLU A 230 -26.64 -37.74 -19.62
CA GLU A 230 -25.90 -36.48 -19.44
C GLU A 230 -24.41 -36.75 -19.27
N ARG A 231 -23.65 -36.66 -20.38
CA ARG A 231 -22.18 -36.66 -20.30
C ARG A 231 -21.74 -35.46 -19.46
N PRO A 232 -20.84 -35.64 -18.47
CA PRO A 232 -20.29 -34.51 -17.73
C PRO A 232 -19.61 -33.56 -18.72
N VAL A 233 -20.06 -32.31 -18.73
CA VAL A 233 -19.46 -31.24 -19.53
C VAL A 233 -18.00 -31.11 -19.07
N ASP A 234 -17.06 -31.42 -19.94
CA ASP A 234 -15.63 -31.22 -19.68
C ASP A 234 -15.39 -29.73 -19.43
N VAL A 235 -15.16 -29.39 -18.16
CA VAL A 235 -14.77 -28.03 -17.76
C VAL A 235 -13.47 -27.72 -18.48
N THR A 236 -13.50 -26.69 -19.32
CA THR A 236 -12.30 -26.34 -20.09
C THR A 236 -11.22 -25.83 -19.15
N TYR A 237 -9.95 -26.02 -19.52
CA TYR A 237 -8.81 -25.51 -18.76
C TYR A 237 -8.93 -24.00 -18.48
N ASP A 238 -9.46 -23.25 -19.45
CA ASP A 238 -9.72 -21.81 -19.35
C ASP A 238 -10.72 -21.48 -18.24
N GLU A 239 -11.82 -22.23 -18.11
CA GLU A 239 -12.79 -22.05 -17.02
C GLU A 239 -12.17 -22.33 -15.65
N MET A 240 -11.35 -23.38 -15.53
CA MET A 240 -10.66 -23.71 -14.29
C MET A 240 -9.69 -22.58 -13.89
N ALA A 241 -8.91 -22.06 -14.85
CA ALA A 241 -7.99 -20.97 -14.62
C ALA A 241 -8.72 -19.68 -14.21
N LYS A 242 -9.83 -19.34 -14.89
CA LYS A 242 -10.69 -18.20 -14.53
C LYS A 242 -11.17 -18.28 -13.08
N ARG A 243 -11.67 -19.45 -12.64
CA ARG A 243 -12.12 -19.65 -11.25
C ARG A 243 -11.00 -19.43 -10.24
N VAL A 244 -9.80 -19.95 -10.52
CA VAL A 244 -8.63 -19.78 -9.64
C VAL A 244 -8.23 -18.31 -9.54
N ILE A 245 -8.16 -17.60 -10.67
CA ILE A 245 -7.75 -16.19 -10.68
C ILE A 245 -8.80 -15.33 -9.96
N THR A 246 -10.09 -15.54 -10.22
CA THR A 246 -11.13 -14.77 -9.50
C THR A 246 -11.15 -15.08 -8.01
N THR A 247 -10.84 -16.32 -7.62
CA THR A 247 -10.68 -16.67 -6.20
C THR A 247 -9.54 -15.87 -5.57
N VAL A 248 -8.37 -15.85 -6.21
CA VAL A 248 -7.20 -15.08 -5.76
C VAL A 248 -7.53 -13.58 -5.66
N ALA A 249 -8.14 -13.01 -6.70
CA ALA A 249 -8.52 -11.61 -6.74
C ALA A 249 -9.52 -11.26 -5.63
N CYS A 250 -10.50 -12.14 -5.38
CA CYS A 250 -11.49 -11.96 -4.32
C CYS A 250 -10.86 -12.00 -2.92
N VAL A 251 -9.92 -12.92 -2.67
CA VAL A 251 -9.17 -12.98 -1.40
C VAL A 251 -8.37 -11.70 -1.17
N HIS A 252 -7.73 -11.19 -2.22
CA HIS A 252 -6.96 -9.95 -2.16
C HIS A 252 -7.87 -8.75 -1.89
N ALA A 253 -8.96 -8.60 -2.65
CA ALA A 253 -9.98 -7.57 -2.48
C ALA A 253 -10.51 -7.50 -1.03
N LEU A 254 -10.83 -8.65 -0.43
CA LEU A 254 -11.31 -8.70 0.96
C LEU A 254 -10.21 -8.37 1.98
N SER A 255 -8.96 -8.75 1.71
CA SER A 255 -7.81 -8.43 2.56
C SER A 255 -7.60 -6.92 2.66
N LEU A 256 -7.88 -6.21 1.58
CA LEU A 256 -7.82 -4.75 1.49
C LEU A 256 -8.97 -4.05 2.18
N CYS A 257 -10.07 -4.76 2.41
CA CYS A 257 -11.15 -4.27 3.27
C CYS A 257 -10.81 -4.49 4.76
N GLY A 258 -9.60 -4.94 5.09
CA GLY A 258 -9.20 -5.26 6.46
C GLY A 258 -9.95 -6.46 7.06
N ILE A 259 -10.52 -7.31 6.21
CA ILE A 259 -11.16 -8.56 6.65
C ILE A 259 -10.06 -9.57 6.95
N ARG A 260 -10.17 -10.26 8.08
CA ARG A 260 -9.16 -11.22 8.51
C ARG A 260 -9.30 -12.52 7.73
N PHE A 261 -8.19 -13.22 7.56
CA PHE A 261 -8.15 -14.54 6.90
C PHE A 261 -9.19 -15.53 7.45
N LEU A 262 -9.33 -15.61 8.78
CA LEU A 262 -10.28 -16.51 9.41
C LEU A 262 -11.74 -16.12 9.11
N GLU A 263 -12.02 -14.80 9.03
CA GLU A 263 -13.34 -14.27 8.70
C GLU A 263 -13.70 -14.60 7.24
N MET A 264 -12.75 -14.44 6.30
CA MET A 264 -12.96 -14.81 4.90
C MET A 264 -13.28 -16.29 4.73
N ARG A 265 -12.55 -17.17 5.42
CA ARG A 265 -12.78 -18.63 5.31
C ARG A 265 -14.17 -19.05 5.75
N LEU A 266 -14.73 -18.36 6.73
CA LEU A 266 -16.07 -18.66 7.26
C LEU A 266 -17.16 -17.83 6.58
N MET A 267 -16.80 -17.07 5.54
CA MET A 267 -17.71 -16.16 4.86
C MET A 267 -18.73 -16.93 4.02
N GLN A 268 -20.01 -16.59 4.10
CA GLN A 268 -21.09 -17.16 3.29
C GLN A 268 -21.71 -16.10 2.37
N VAL A 269 -22.17 -16.51 1.19
CA VAL A 269 -22.69 -15.58 0.16
C VAL A 269 -23.96 -14.86 0.62
N GLY A 270 -24.94 -15.55 1.19
CA GLY A 270 -26.24 -14.96 1.56
C GLY A 270 -26.29 -14.38 2.97
N ALA A 271 -25.66 -15.03 3.95
CA ALA A 271 -25.83 -14.65 5.36
C ALA A 271 -25.11 -13.35 5.77
N GLN A 272 -24.16 -12.88 4.95
CA GLN A 272 -23.25 -11.81 5.33
C GLN A 272 -23.14 -10.67 4.32
N PHE A 273 -23.66 -10.84 3.11
CA PHE A 273 -23.73 -9.78 2.11
C PHE A 273 -25.18 -9.32 1.98
N THR A 274 -25.52 -8.26 2.71
CA THR A 274 -26.80 -7.58 2.48
C THR A 274 -26.57 -6.54 1.37
N SER A 275 -27.21 -6.72 0.21
CA SER A 275 -27.22 -5.67 -0.80
C SER A 275 -28.13 -4.55 -0.30
N TYR A 276 -27.59 -3.44 0.16
CA TYR A 276 -28.38 -2.25 0.35
C TYR A 276 -28.57 -1.60 -1.03
N LEU A 277 -29.77 -1.78 -1.59
CA LEU A 277 -30.16 -1.39 -2.95
C LEU A 277 -30.05 0.12 -3.24
N GLU A 278 -29.83 0.97 -2.23
CA GLU A 278 -29.88 2.43 -2.42
C GLU A 278 -28.51 3.12 -2.51
N ASN A 279 -27.39 2.50 -2.06
CA ASN A 279 -26.10 3.18 -1.96
C ASN A 279 -24.90 2.48 -2.63
N GLN A 280 -25.11 1.40 -3.40
CA GLN A 280 -24.03 0.62 -4.05
C GLN A 280 -22.88 0.16 -3.12
N CYS A 281 -23.12 0.10 -1.81
CA CYS A 281 -22.12 -0.30 -0.82
C CYS A 281 -22.49 -1.69 -0.28
N TRP A 282 -21.55 -2.63 -0.34
CA TRP A 282 -21.72 -3.95 0.26
C TRP A 282 -21.26 -3.87 1.71
N PHE A 283 -21.97 -4.51 2.63
CA PHE A 283 -21.55 -4.60 4.03
C PHE A 283 -21.25 -6.05 4.38
N PHE A 284 -20.17 -6.29 5.11
CA PHE A 284 -19.83 -7.59 5.67
C PHE A 284 -20.00 -7.58 7.18
N CYS A 285 -20.93 -8.39 7.69
CA CYS A 285 -21.12 -8.59 9.13
C CYS A 285 -20.09 -9.60 9.68
N ARG A 286 -19.13 -9.11 10.48
CA ARG A 286 -18.06 -9.94 11.07
C ARG A 286 -18.58 -11.03 12.02
N SER A 287 -19.70 -10.79 12.70
CA SER A 287 -20.30 -11.73 13.64
C SER A 287 -21.82 -11.69 13.58
N LYS A 288 -22.46 -12.86 13.54
CA LYS A 288 -23.92 -12.98 13.69
C LYS A 288 -24.40 -12.48 15.07
N ALA A 289 -23.54 -12.57 16.09
CA ALA A 289 -23.86 -12.12 17.45
C ALA A 289 -23.64 -10.62 17.66
N SER A 290 -22.98 -9.92 16.73
CA SER A 290 -22.69 -8.49 16.86
C SER A 290 -22.77 -7.81 15.49
N PRO A 291 -24.00 -7.60 14.97
CA PRO A 291 -24.24 -6.98 13.67
C PRO A 291 -23.74 -5.52 13.57
N SER A 292 -23.40 -4.89 14.70
CA SER A 292 -22.80 -3.55 14.75
C SER A 292 -21.38 -3.48 14.17
N LEU A 293 -20.70 -4.61 13.99
CA LEU A 293 -19.37 -4.68 13.37
C LEU A 293 -19.46 -5.03 11.87
N SER A 294 -20.14 -4.14 11.13
CA SER A 294 -20.17 -4.24 9.67
C SER A 294 -18.96 -3.53 9.05
N VAL A 295 -18.35 -4.16 8.05
CA VAL A 295 -17.27 -3.57 7.24
C VAL A 295 -17.87 -3.14 5.92
N GLN A 296 -17.72 -1.86 5.57
CA GLN A 296 -18.08 -1.38 4.25
C GLN A 296 -17.08 -1.93 3.22
N ILE A 297 -17.60 -2.60 2.20
CA ILE A 297 -16.85 -3.15 1.08
C ILE A 297 -16.97 -2.15 -0.08
N PRO A 298 -15.85 -1.63 -0.59
CA PRO A 298 -15.84 -0.77 -1.77
C PRO A 298 -16.47 -1.43 -2.99
N LYS A 299 -17.06 -0.62 -3.88
CA LYS A 299 -17.74 -1.09 -5.09
C LYS A 299 -16.88 -2.05 -5.94
N PHE A 300 -15.61 -1.74 -6.18
CA PHE A 300 -14.73 -2.61 -6.97
C PHE A 300 -14.53 -3.99 -6.31
N CYS A 301 -14.43 -4.05 -4.98
CA CYS A 301 -14.36 -5.33 -4.25
C CYS A 301 -15.66 -6.12 -4.41
N ALA A 302 -16.80 -5.45 -4.32
CA ALA A 302 -18.12 -6.06 -4.52
C ALA A 302 -18.26 -6.67 -5.93
N GLU A 303 -17.79 -5.98 -6.97
CA GLU A 303 -17.79 -6.48 -8.36
C GLU A 303 -16.91 -7.73 -8.52
N ILE A 304 -15.75 -7.77 -7.84
CA ILE A 304 -14.88 -8.96 -7.83
C ILE A 304 -15.57 -10.13 -7.13
N ILE A 305 -16.19 -9.88 -5.97
CA ILE A 305 -16.93 -10.91 -5.20
C ILE A 305 -18.10 -11.45 -6.03
N ALA A 306 -18.89 -10.56 -6.66
CA ALA A 306 -20.02 -10.96 -7.50
C ALA A 306 -19.58 -11.81 -8.69
N LYS A 307 -18.47 -11.46 -9.35
CA LYS A 307 -17.89 -12.27 -10.45
C LYS A 307 -17.42 -13.63 -9.96
N HIS A 308 -16.77 -13.69 -8.79
CA HIS A 308 -16.35 -14.94 -8.16
C HIS A 308 -17.54 -15.85 -7.82
N VAL A 309 -18.60 -15.30 -7.22
CA VAL A 309 -19.86 -16.02 -6.93
C VAL A 309 -20.47 -16.59 -8.21
N LYS A 310 -20.56 -15.77 -9.26
CA LYS A 310 -21.11 -16.18 -10.56
C LYS A 310 -20.29 -17.28 -11.23
N LEU A 311 -18.96 -17.14 -11.31
CA LEU A 311 -18.08 -18.10 -12.00
C LEU A 311 -17.97 -19.46 -11.30
N ASN A 312 -18.14 -19.47 -9.98
CA ASN A 312 -18.12 -20.70 -9.18
C ASN A 312 -19.53 -21.28 -8.95
N GLY A 313 -20.57 -20.63 -9.46
CA GLY A 313 -21.96 -21.09 -9.30
C GLY A 313 -22.39 -21.18 -7.84
N LEU A 314 -21.93 -20.26 -6.99
CA LEU A 314 -22.20 -20.29 -5.55
C LEU A 314 -23.62 -19.80 -5.26
N SER A 315 -24.34 -20.54 -4.43
CA SER A 315 -25.65 -20.17 -3.88
C SER A 315 -25.51 -19.36 -2.59
N GLU A 316 -26.61 -18.80 -2.10
CA GLU A 316 -26.65 -18.02 -0.85
C GLU A 316 -26.20 -18.81 0.40
N SER A 317 -26.42 -20.12 0.42
CA SER A 317 -26.00 -20.98 1.54
C SER A 317 -24.53 -21.37 1.49
N ASP A 318 -23.86 -21.13 0.37
CA ASP A 318 -22.49 -21.58 0.16
C ASP A 318 -21.48 -20.67 0.85
N TYR A 319 -20.37 -21.28 1.25
CA TYR A 319 -19.18 -20.53 1.63
C TYR A 319 -18.61 -19.81 0.40
N LEU A 320 -18.23 -18.55 0.58
CA LEU A 320 -17.61 -17.74 -0.49
C LEU A 320 -16.34 -18.41 -1.02
N PHE A 321 -15.57 -19.03 -0.12
CA PHE A 321 -14.40 -19.84 -0.45
C PHE A 321 -14.63 -21.28 -0.02
N GLN A 322 -15.10 -22.13 -0.93
CA GLN A 322 -15.31 -23.55 -0.66
C GLN A 322 -14.00 -24.34 -0.69
N SER A 323 -13.93 -25.44 0.05
CA SER A 323 -12.82 -26.39 -0.03
C SER A 323 -12.86 -27.12 -1.38
N THR A 324 -11.72 -27.20 -2.04
CA THR A 324 -11.54 -27.95 -3.29
C THR A 324 -11.67 -29.46 -3.08
N LYS A 325 -11.41 -29.93 -1.85
CA LYS A 325 -11.49 -31.35 -1.47
C LYS A 325 -12.85 -31.75 -0.90
N TYR A 326 -13.55 -30.80 -0.27
CA TYR A 326 -14.80 -31.06 0.44
C TYR A 326 -15.85 -30.02 0.03
N PRO A 327 -16.61 -30.28 -1.05
CA PRO A 327 -17.67 -29.38 -1.51
C PRO A 327 -18.65 -29.04 -0.38
N GLY A 328 -19.08 -27.77 -0.32
CA GLY A 328 -19.98 -27.27 0.74
C GLY A 328 -19.31 -27.05 2.11
N LYS A 329 -18.01 -27.33 2.27
CA LYS A 329 -17.23 -26.96 3.46
C LYS A 329 -16.39 -25.70 3.19
N PRO A 330 -16.09 -24.89 4.22
CA PRO A 330 -15.19 -23.76 4.05
C PRO A 330 -13.81 -24.26 3.66
N MET A 331 -13.12 -23.46 2.87
CA MET A 331 -11.74 -23.71 2.48
C MET A 331 -10.86 -23.94 3.72
N THR A 332 -10.01 -24.96 3.65
CA THR A 332 -9.07 -25.23 4.73
C THR A 332 -8.00 -24.15 4.79
N GLU A 333 -7.36 -23.99 5.94
CA GLU A 333 -6.26 -23.02 6.10
C GLU A 333 -5.14 -23.28 5.08
N ARG A 334 -4.83 -24.55 4.82
CA ARG A 334 -3.77 -24.96 3.90
C ARG A 334 -4.10 -24.60 2.45
N GLU A 335 -5.35 -24.77 2.01
CA GLU A 335 -5.79 -24.39 0.67
C GLU A 335 -5.70 -22.88 0.45
N PHE A 336 -6.16 -22.10 1.44
CA PHE A 336 -6.13 -20.65 1.36
C PHE A 336 -4.70 -20.10 1.39
N GLN A 337 -3.82 -20.64 2.25
CA GLN A 337 -2.38 -20.36 2.19
C GLN A 337 -1.77 -20.75 0.83
N GLY A 338 -2.34 -21.74 0.16
CA GLY A 338 -2.03 -22.12 -1.22
C GLY A 338 -2.24 -20.96 -2.18
N ILE A 339 -3.49 -20.51 -2.27
CA ILE A 339 -3.96 -19.39 -3.09
C ILE A 339 -3.16 -18.12 -2.83
N TYR A 340 -2.98 -17.76 -1.56
CA TYR A 340 -2.27 -16.54 -1.19
C TYR A 340 -0.82 -16.56 -1.67
N ARG A 341 -0.10 -17.68 -1.50
CA ARG A 341 1.28 -17.77 -1.98
C ARG A 341 1.38 -17.74 -3.50
N SER A 342 0.45 -18.39 -4.21
CA SER A 342 0.42 -18.33 -5.67
C SER A 342 0.27 -16.89 -6.16
N TRP A 343 -0.56 -16.09 -5.50
CA TRP A 343 -0.68 -14.66 -5.77
C TRP A 343 0.64 -13.91 -5.56
N VAL A 344 1.27 -14.08 -4.39
CA VAL A 344 2.55 -13.44 -4.06
C VAL A 344 3.64 -13.77 -5.09
N LEU A 345 3.70 -15.03 -5.53
CA LEU A 345 4.65 -15.46 -6.56
C LEU A 345 4.33 -14.82 -7.91
N ALA A 346 3.05 -14.72 -8.28
CA ALA A 346 2.62 -14.16 -9.55
C ALA A 346 2.92 -12.66 -9.66
N VAL A 347 2.79 -11.89 -8.57
CA VAL A 347 3.16 -10.46 -8.51
C VAL A 347 4.68 -10.22 -8.46
N GLY A 348 5.51 -11.27 -8.60
CA GLY A 348 6.96 -11.14 -8.71
C GLY A 348 7.73 -11.21 -7.39
N GLY A 349 7.08 -11.62 -6.29
CA GLY A 349 7.74 -11.84 -5.01
C GLY A 349 8.58 -13.11 -4.99
N LYS A 350 9.80 -13.07 -5.55
CA LYS A 350 10.69 -14.24 -5.63
C LYS A 350 11.30 -14.66 -4.27
N ASP A 351 11.42 -13.73 -3.32
CA ASP A 351 12.09 -13.97 -2.03
C ASP A 351 11.13 -14.25 -0.85
N LEU A 352 9.83 -14.45 -1.13
CA LEU A 352 8.79 -14.55 -0.10
C LEU A 352 8.47 -16.01 0.26
N LEU A 353 9.50 -16.75 0.70
CA LEU A 353 9.41 -18.21 0.85
C LEU A 353 9.04 -18.71 2.25
N THR A 354 9.13 -17.90 3.31
CA THR A 354 8.71 -18.36 4.64
C THR A 354 7.24 -18.01 4.92
N LYS A 355 6.55 -18.90 5.64
CA LYS A 355 5.19 -18.67 6.17
C LYS A 355 5.10 -17.35 6.95
N HIS A 356 6.19 -17.00 7.63
CA HIS A 356 6.28 -15.84 8.51
C HIS A 356 6.46 -14.54 7.72
N ASP A 357 7.28 -14.51 6.67
CA ASP A 357 7.56 -13.27 5.92
C ASP A 357 6.40 -12.84 5.03
N ALA A 358 5.69 -13.80 4.44
CA ALA A 358 4.47 -13.51 3.69
C ALA A 358 3.37 -12.97 4.61
N HIS A 359 3.14 -13.61 5.77
CA HIS A 359 2.16 -13.15 6.76
C HIS A 359 2.60 -11.83 7.41
N LYS A 360 3.89 -11.59 7.61
CA LYS A 360 4.44 -10.34 8.12
C LYS A 360 4.34 -9.20 7.12
N LYS A 361 4.59 -9.43 5.83
CA LYS A 361 4.38 -8.43 4.77
C LYS A 361 2.89 -8.14 4.50
N ILE A 362 2.01 -9.14 4.66
CA ILE A 362 0.56 -8.93 4.74
C ILE A 362 0.21 -8.13 5.98
N LEU A 363 0.72 -8.50 7.14
CA LEU A 363 0.50 -7.76 8.37
C LEU A 363 1.16 -6.39 8.35
N LEU A 364 2.09 -6.12 7.43
CA LEU A 364 2.69 -4.82 7.17
C LEU A 364 1.82 -3.98 6.24
N SER A 365 1.29 -4.58 5.17
CA SER A 365 0.30 -3.91 4.33
C SER A 365 -1.02 -3.71 5.09
N GLN A 366 -1.38 -4.67 5.95
CA GLN A 366 -2.48 -4.63 6.91
C GLN A 366 -2.13 -3.85 8.17
N SER A 367 -0.87 -3.66 8.59
CA SER A 367 -0.52 -2.76 9.71
C SER A 367 -0.50 -1.33 9.23
N ARG A 368 -0.08 -1.08 7.99
CA ARG A 368 -0.39 0.17 7.28
C ARG A 368 -1.90 0.37 7.24
N PHE A 369 -2.68 -0.68 6.96
CA PHE A 369 -4.16 -0.61 7.02
C PHE A 369 -4.75 -0.51 8.44
N MET A 370 -4.10 -1.07 9.47
CA MET A 370 -4.54 -1.02 10.86
C MET A 370 -4.08 0.27 11.54
N GLN A 371 -3.01 0.92 11.07
CA GLN A 371 -2.66 2.29 11.39
C GLN A 371 -3.79 3.23 10.89
N ILE A 372 -4.40 2.96 9.73
CA ILE A 372 -5.65 3.61 9.32
C ILE A 372 -6.75 3.33 10.33
N ALA A 373 -7.03 2.07 10.65
CA ALA A 373 -8.11 1.74 11.57
C ALA A 373 -7.97 2.39 12.96
N LEU A 374 -6.74 2.58 13.44
CA LEU A 374 -6.43 3.30 14.68
C LEU A 374 -6.49 4.83 14.52
N ALA A 375 -6.06 5.38 13.39
CA ALA A 375 -6.16 6.81 13.10
C ALA A 375 -7.59 7.28 12.77
N THR A 376 -8.50 6.35 12.45
CA THR A 376 -9.87 6.63 11.97
C THR A 376 -10.98 6.17 12.91
N GLU A 377 -10.63 5.66 14.11
CA GLU A 377 -11.56 5.03 15.07
C GLU A 377 -12.49 3.98 14.43
N LEU A 378 -12.09 3.37 13.31
CA LEU A 378 -12.91 2.36 12.64
C LEU A 378 -13.05 1.14 13.56
N PRO A 379 -14.27 0.58 13.71
CA PRO A 379 -14.54 -0.48 14.65
C PRO A 379 -13.97 -1.81 14.11
N THR A 380 -12.66 -2.00 14.28
CA THR A 380 -11.95 -3.20 13.81
C THR A 380 -12.16 -4.42 14.68
N GLY A 381 -13.12 -4.40 15.61
CA GLY A 381 -13.37 -5.52 16.52
C GLY A 381 -12.10 -5.84 17.31
N HIS A 382 -11.80 -4.98 18.28
CA HIS A 382 -10.83 -5.16 19.37
C HIS A 382 -9.49 -5.80 18.98
N VAL A 383 -8.57 -4.99 18.46
CA VAL A 383 -7.14 -5.20 18.69
C VAL A 383 -6.70 -4.12 19.68
N PRO A 384 -6.42 -4.43 20.96
CA PRO A 384 -5.89 -3.41 21.88
C PRO A 384 -4.55 -2.89 21.34
N ALA A 385 -4.32 -1.57 21.43
CA ALA A 385 -3.17 -0.86 20.84
C ALA A 385 -1.82 -1.58 21.03
N ARG A 386 -1.61 -2.18 22.21
CA ARG A 386 -0.44 -3.01 22.55
C ARG A 386 -0.12 -4.16 21.57
N HIS A 387 -1.12 -4.79 20.96
CA HIS A 387 -0.88 -5.87 20.00
C HIS A 387 -0.45 -5.28 18.66
N LEU A 388 -0.91 -4.08 18.29
CA LEU A 388 -0.39 -3.37 17.12
C LEU A 388 1.07 -2.96 17.36
N GLU A 389 1.39 -2.40 18.52
CA GLU A 389 2.77 -2.02 18.87
C GLU A 389 3.73 -3.22 18.76
N GLN A 390 3.30 -4.41 19.16
CA GLN A 390 4.08 -5.65 18.95
C GLN A 390 4.28 -5.99 17.47
N TYR A 391 3.27 -5.77 16.63
CA TYR A 391 3.41 -5.97 15.19
C TYR A 391 4.36 -4.94 14.56
N LEU A 392 4.30 -3.67 14.97
CA LEU A 392 5.22 -2.62 14.51
C LEU A 392 6.65 -2.87 15.01
N ALA A 393 6.85 -3.26 16.26
CA ALA A 393 8.18 -3.59 16.79
C ALA A 393 8.82 -4.78 16.05
N LEU A 394 8.02 -5.77 15.64
CA LEU A 394 8.51 -6.87 14.81
C LEU A 394 8.98 -6.37 13.43
N VAL A 395 8.36 -5.34 12.88
CA VAL A 395 8.75 -4.74 11.59
C VAL A 395 10.11 -4.06 11.70
N ASP A 396 10.27 -3.21 12.71
CA ASP A 396 11.50 -2.47 12.95
C ASP A 396 12.67 -3.45 13.15
N ALA A 397 12.47 -4.50 13.95
CA ALA A 397 13.48 -5.53 14.19
C ALA A 397 13.93 -6.28 12.92
N SER A 398 13.05 -6.46 11.92
CA SER A 398 13.43 -7.11 10.66
C SER A 398 14.10 -6.19 9.65
N SER A 399 13.78 -4.89 9.67
CA SER A 399 14.51 -3.91 8.86
C SER A 399 15.97 -3.82 9.31
N VAL A 400 16.20 -3.85 10.63
CA VAL A 400 17.54 -3.86 11.24
C VAL A 400 18.30 -5.15 10.92
N ALA A 401 17.64 -6.31 10.90
CA ALA A 401 18.29 -7.58 10.56
C ALA A 401 18.74 -7.65 9.09
N ALA A 402 17.91 -7.16 8.14
CA ALA A 402 18.26 -7.12 6.72
C ALA A 402 19.46 -6.19 6.44
N ASP A 403 19.58 -5.08 7.18
CA ASP A 403 20.73 -4.17 7.09
C ASP A 403 22.02 -4.75 7.68
N HIS A 404 21.92 -5.71 8.62
CA HIS A 404 23.07 -6.41 9.17
C HIS A 404 23.61 -7.47 8.21
N ASP A 405 22.73 -8.24 7.56
CA ASP A 405 23.14 -9.27 6.59
C ASP A 405 23.78 -8.63 5.34
N ALA A 406 23.30 -7.47 4.89
CA ALA A 406 23.88 -6.72 3.77
C ALA A 406 25.27 -6.12 4.07
N LYS A 407 25.64 -5.96 5.35
CA LYS A 407 26.96 -5.43 5.77
C LYS A 407 28.04 -6.51 5.92
N ASP A 408 27.66 -7.77 6.06
CA ASP A 408 28.63 -8.87 6.19
C ASP A 408 29.08 -9.45 4.83
N GLU A 409 28.40 -9.15 3.72
CA GLU A 409 28.84 -9.53 2.36
C GLU A 409 29.98 -8.68 1.79
N ASP A 410 30.30 -7.53 2.41
CA ASP A 410 31.32 -6.59 1.91
C ASP A 410 32.69 -6.71 2.62
N LYS A 411 32.93 -7.81 3.37
CA LYS A 411 34.29 -8.10 3.88
C LYS A 411 35.14 -8.67 2.75
N PRO A 412 36.22 -7.99 2.32
CA PRO A 412 37.12 -8.54 1.32
C PRO A 412 37.81 -9.78 1.88
N SER A 413 37.72 -10.88 1.13
CA SER A 413 38.47 -12.12 1.34
C SER A 413 39.96 -11.93 1.18
#